data_AF-A0A7W4JES2-F1
#
_entry.id   AF-A0A7W4JES2-F1
#
_cell.length_a   1.000
_cell.length_b   1.000
_cell.length_c   1.000
_cell.angle_alpha   90.00
_cell.angle_beta   90.00
_cell.angle_gamma   90.00
#
_symmetry.space_group_name_H-M   'P 1'
#
loop_
_entity.id
_entity.type
_entity.pdbx_description
1 polymer ?
#
loop_
_entity_poly.entity_id
_entity_poly.type
_entity_poly.pdbx_seq_one_letter_code
_entity_poly.pdbx_strand_id
1 'polypeptide(L)'
;MKKTANVRVRMTPSEESMIRQNAGSRGASGFIRRCLLDYQASGPALRDDIVAIRSELSAIGNNLNQIAKKLNSGHELAGELYTEIEALPELRGKLNAILSRVT
;
A
#
# COMPACT_ATOMS: atom_id res chain seq x y z
N MET A 1 -21.51 -19.31 -10.46
CA MET A 1 -21.43 -19.79 -11.86
C MET A 1 -20.61 -21.08 -11.93
N LYS A 2 -21.11 -22.13 -12.57
CA LYS A 2 -20.44 -23.45 -12.64
C LYS A 2 -19.24 -23.37 -13.61
N LYS A 3 -18.08 -23.92 -13.23
CA LYS A 3 -16.86 -23.92 -14.06
C LYS A 3 -16.96 -25.08 -15.07
N THR A 4 -16.87 -24.80 -16.36
CA THR A 4 -17.08 -25.79 -17.45
C THR A 4 -15.87 -25.99 -18.34
N ALA A 5 -14.95 -25.03 -18.42
CA ALA A 5 -13.75 -25.09 -19.23
C ALA A 5 -12.50 -25.46 -18.40
N ASN A 6 -11.57 -26.20 -19.01
CA ASN A 6 -10.29 -26.61 -18.41
C ASN A 6 -9.11 -26.08 -19.23
N VAL A 7 -8.07 -25.62 -18.55
CA VAL A 7 -6.79 -25.21 -19.15
C VAL A 7 -5.71 -26.14 -18.62
N ARG A 8 -4.88 -26.70 -19.52
CA ARG A 8 -3.74 -27.56 -19.16
C ARG A 8 -2.44 -26.82 -19.47
N VAL A 9 -1.54 -26.78 -18.49
CA VAL A 9 -0.22 -26.17 -18.61
C VAL A 9 0.83 -27.23 -18.32
N ARG A 10 1.83 -27.38 -19.20
CA ARG A 10 2.98 -28.24 -18.94
C ARG A 10 3.95 -27.49 -18.05
N MET A 11 4.47 -28.17 -17.04
CA MET A 11 5.40 -27.61 -16.07
C MET A 11 6.39 -28.69 -15.66
N THR A 12 7.58 -28.25 -15.29
CA THR A 12 8.61 -29.07 -14.67
C THR A 12 8.21 -29.41 -13.23
N PRO A 13 8.79 -30.46 -12.64
CA PRO A 13 8.50 -30.83 -11.24
C PRO A 13 8.80 -29.71 -10.23
N SER A 14 9.84 -28.91 -10.48
CA SER A 14 10.20 -27.77 -9.64
C SER A 14 9.15 -26.65 -9.69
N GLU A 15 8.62 -26.35 -10.87
CA GLU A 15 7.58 -25.34 -11.05
C GLU A 15 6.27 -25.76 -10.40
N GLU A 16 5.89 -27.04 -10.56
CA GLU A 16 4.69 -27.57 -9.91
C GLU A 16 4.80 -27.47 -8.38
N SER A 17 5.95 -27.85 -7.82
CA SER A 17 6.19 -27.79 -6.37
C SER A 17 6.10 -26.37 -5.84
N MET A 18 6.71 -25.41 -6.54
CA MET A 18 6.65 -23.99 -6.20
C MET A 18 5.22 -23.45 -6.22
N ILE A 19 4.42 -23.80 -7.24
CA ILE A 19 3.01 -23.38 -7.34
C ILE A 19 2.18 -23.97 -6.20
N ARG A 20 2.39 -25.24 -5.87
CA ARG A 20 1.69 -25.89 -4.74
C ARG A 20 2.06 -25.24 -3.41
N GLN A 21 3.33 -24.91 -3.19
CA GLN A 21 3.80 -24.21 -2.01
C GLN A 21 3.14 -22.82 -1.89
N ASN A 22 3.16 -22.04 -2.97
CA ASN A 22 2.57 -20.70 -3.02
C ASN A 22 1.04 -20.71 -2.88
N ALA A 23 0.37 -21.76 -3.37
CA ALA A 23 -1.07 -21.92 -3.23
C ALA A 23 -1.50 -22.22 -1.78
N GLY A 24 -0.64 -22.88 -0.99
CA GLY A 24 -0.92 -23.26 0.40
C GLY A 24 -2.24 -24.02 0.56
N SER A 25 -3.01 -23.68 1.59
CA SER A 25 -4.33 -24.27 1.88
C SER A 25 -5.42 -23.93 0.86
N ARG A 26 -5.19 -22.96 -0.03
CA ARG A 26 -6.19 -22.46 -0.98
C ARG A 26 -6.32 -23.34 -2.23
N GLY A 27 -5.39 -24.27 -2.44
CA GLY A 27 -5.35 -25.17 -3.58
C GLY A 27 -4.87 -24.51 -4.89
N ALA A 28 -4.12 -25.27 -5.68
CA ALA A 28 -3.43 -24.77 -6.88
C ALA A 28 -4.38 -24.13 -7.91
N SER A 29 -5.53 -24.74 -8.18
CA SER A 29 -6.48 -24.24 -9.21
C SER A 29 -7.09 -22.88 -8.87
N GLY A 30 -7.36 -22.62 -7.58
CA GLY A 30 -7.87 -21.34 -7.12
C GLY A 30 -6.80 -20.26 -7.15
N PHE A 31 -5.58 -20.62 -6.75
CA PHE A 31 -4.41 -19.75 -6.79
C PHE A 31 -4.06 -19.34 -8.23
N ILE A 32 -3.87 -20.30 -9.14
CA ILE A 32 -3.53 -20.03 -10.55
C ILE A 32 -4.60 -19.16 -11.22
N ARG A 33 -5.88 -19.47 -10.99
CA ARG A 33 -6.98 -18.69 -11.58
C ARG A 33 -6.98 -17.25 -11.08
N ARG A 34 -6.74 -17.03 -9.79
CA ARG A 34 -6.56 -15.69 -9.24
C ARG A 34 -5.34 -15.02 -9.85
N CYS A 35 -4.17 -15.64 -9.85
CA CYS A 35 -3.00 -15.04 -10.49
C CYS A 35 -3.24 -14.66 -11.96
N LEU A 36 -3.93 -15.48 -12.74
CA LEU A 36 -4.20 -15.18 -14.15
C LEU A 36 -5.29 -14.12 -14.36
N LEU A 37 -6.32 -14.08 -13.53
CA LEU A 37 -7.42 -13.10 -13.63
C LEU A 37 -7.10 -11.80 -12.88
N ASP A 38 -6.47 -11.91 -11.72
CA ASP A 38 -5.92 -10.80 -10.94
C ASP A 38 -4.68 -10.22 -11.62
N TYR A 39 -3.97 -10.90 -12.52
CA TYR A 39 -2.98 -10.22 -13.40
C TYR A 39 -3.67 -9.22 -14.35
N GLN A 40 -4.93 -9.46 -14.73
CA GLN A 40 -5.75 -8.42 -15.38
C GLN A 40 -6.24 -7.35 -14.38
N ALA A 41 -6.39 -7.65 -13.10
CA ALA A 41 -6.87 -6.70 -12.07
C ALA A 41 -5.74 -5.92 -11.35
N SER A 42 -4.53 -6.47 -11.34
CA SER A 42 -3.29 -5.97 -10.70
C SER A 42 -2.35 -5.41 -11.78
N GLY A 43 -2.93 -4.90 -12.87
CA GLY A 43 -2.19 -4.23 -13.94
C GLY A 43 -1.37 -3.05 -13.43
N PRO A 44 -0.65 -2.34 -14.33
CA PRO A 44 0.25 -1.22 -14.01
C PRO A 44 -0.22 -0.30 -12.87
N ALA A 45 -1.52 -0.04 -12.78
CA ALA A 45 -2.18 0.69 -11.70
C ALA A 45 -1.83 0.23 -10.27
N LEU A 46 -1.85 -1.07 -9.94
CA LEU A 46 -1.49 -1.54 -8.58
C LEU A 46 0.00 -1.28 -8.28
N ARG A 47 0.83 -1.36 -9.31
CA ARG A 47 2.27 -1.05 -9.20
C ARG A 47 2.47 0.45 -8.99
N ASP A 48 1.71 1.29 -9.69
CA ASP A 48 1.78 2.74 -9.58
C ASP A 48 1.28 3.22 -8.21
N ASP A 49 0.20 2.64 -7.68
CA ASP A 49 -0.32 2.93 -6.34
C ASP A 49 0.70 2.56 -5.25
N ILE A 50 1.33 1.39 -5.36
CA ILE A 50 2.40 0.98 -4.42
C ILE A 50 3.61 1.91 -4.50
N VAL A 51 3.96 2.37 -5.70
CA VAL A 51 5.06 3.34 -5.90
C VAL A 51 4.70 4.70 -5.30
N ALA A 52 3.46 5.15 -5.46
CA ALA A 52 2.95 6.39 -4.87
C ALA A 52 2.96 6.33 -3.34
N ILE A 53 2.43 5.26 -2.74
CA ILE A 53 2.44 5.03 -1.28
C ILE A 53 3.88 5.03 -0.74
N ARG A 54 4.81 4.36 -1.43
CA ARG A 54 6.23 4.36 -1.05
C ARG A 54 6.85 5.76 -1.10
N SER A 55 6.48 6.55 -2.10
CA SER A 55 6.93 7.94 -2.24
C SER A 55 6.44 8.80 -1.07
N GLU A 56 5.16 8.68 -0.71
CA GLU A 56 4.58 9.40 0.44
C GLU A 56 5.24 9.00 1.75
N LEU A 57 5.44 7.70 1.99
CA LEU A 57 6.14 7.20 3.18
C LEU A 57 7.58 7.74 3.27
N SER A 58 8.27 7.85 2.13
CA SER A 58 9.62 8.43 2.07
C SER A 58 9.61 9.92 2.41
N ALA A 59 8.62 10.68 1.92
CA ALA A 59 8.46 12.09 2.26
C ALA A 59 8.17 12.28 3.76
N ILE A 60 7.29 11.46 4.34
CA ILE A 60 7.00 11.44 5.78
C ILE A 60 8.28 11.16 6.58
N GLY A 61 9.02 10.11 6.19
CA GLY A 61 10.29 9.76 6.85
C GLY A 61 11.33 10.88 6.78
N ASN A 62 11.44 11.57 5.64
CA ASN A 62 12.32 12.72 5.48
C ASN A 62 11.92 13.89 6.38
N ASN A 63 10.63 14.17 6.50
CA ASN A 63 10.12 15.23 7.40
C ASN A 63 10.40 14.89 8.87
N LEU A 64 10.15 13.65 9.28
CA LEU A 64 10.47 13.17 10.63
C LEU A 64 11.97 13.27 10.92
N ASN A 65 12.82 12.91 9.96
CA ASN A 65 14.26 13.01 10.12
C ASN A 65 14.74 14.46 10.24
N GLN A 66 14.08 15.40 9.56
CA GLN A 66 14.36 16.83 9.70
C GLN A 66 13.97 17.35 11.09
N ILE A 67 12.80 16.96 11.60
CA ILE A 67 12.36 17.30 12.97
C ILE A 67 13.34 16.73 13.99
N ALA A 68 13.73 15.47 13.84
CA ALA A 68 14.71 14.81 14.72
C ALA A 68 16.08 15.52 14.68
N LYS A 69 16.54 15.95 13.50
CA LYS A 69 17.79 16.73 13.39
C LYS A 69 17.70 18.09 14.07
N LYS A 70 16.58 18.82 13.91
CA LYS A 70 16.34 20.11 14.57
C LYS A 70 16.30 19.96 16.11
N LEU A 71 15.65 18.91 16.60
CA LEU A 71 15.66 18.52 18.01
C LEU A 71 17.09 18.24 18.50
N ASN A 72 17.80 17.39 17.78
CA ASN A 72 19.15 16.95 18.16
C ASN A 72 20.19 18.07 18.06
N SER A 73 19.97 19.09 17.22
CA SER A 73 20.87 20.26 17.12
C SER A 73 20.66 21.28 18.25
N GLY A 74 19.79 21.01 19.22
CA GLY A 74 19.54 21.91 20.36
C GLY A 74 18.80 23.19 19.98
N HIS A 75 18.15 23.25 18.81
CA HIS A 75 17.19 24.31 18.52
C HIS A 75 16.01 24.11 19.47
N GLU A 76 15.77 25.07 20.36
CA GLU A 76 14.55 25.07 21.17
C GLU A 76 13.34 25.09 20.23
N LEU A 77 12.60 23.98 20.19
CA LEU A 77 11.27 23.90 19.56
C LEU A 77 10.21 24.73 20.30
N ALA A 78 10.62 25.51 21.31
CA ALA A 78 9.76 26.30 22.16
C ALA A 78 9.33 27.58 21.44
N GLY A 79 8.33 27.45 20.56
CA GLY A 79 7.63 28.59 19.97
C GLY A 79 6.92 28.22 18.68
N GLU A 80 7.67 27.75 17.67
CA GLU A 80 7.14 27.52 16.32
C GLU A 80 6.43 26.17 16.17
N LEU A 81 6.81 25.14 16.94
CA LEU A 81 6.14 23.83 16.86
C LEU A 81 4.74 23.87 17.52
N TYR A 82 4.54 24.73 18.51
CA TYR A 82 3.25 24.88 19.19
C TYR A 82 2.20 25.51 18.27
N THR A 83 2.57 26.53 17.48
CA THR A 83 1.68 27.18 16.52
C THR A 83 1.31 26.25 15.35
N GLU A 84 2.25 25.43 14.87
CA GLU A 84 1.97 24.43 13.83
C GLU A 84 1.08 23.29 14.34
N ILE A 85 1.25 22.86 15.60
CA ILE A 85 0.40 21.85 16.24
C ILE A 85 -1.00 22.39 16.53
N GLU A 86 -1.15 23.66 16.92
CA GLU A 86 -2.46 24.31 17.13
C GLU A 86 -3.29 24.45 15.85
N ALA A 87 -2.67 24.46 14.66
CA ALA A 87 -3.37 24.55 13.38
C ALA A 87 -3.95 23.20 12.89
N LEU A 88 -3.49 22.06 13.44
CA LEU A 88 -3.91 20.72 13.02
C LEU A 88 -5.40 20.41 13.26
N PRO A 89 -6.04 20.82 14.37
CA PRO A 89 -7.48 20.64 14.57
C PRO A 89 -8.32 21.35 13.51
N GLU A 90 -7.89 22.52 13.06
CA GLU A 90 -8.58 23.32 12.07
C GLU A 90 -8.49 22.69 10.67
N LEU A 91 -7.30 22.19 10.31
CA LEU A 91 -7.09 21.43 9.08
C LEU A 91 -7.90 20.14 9.07
N ARG A 92 -7.95 19.42 10.20
CA ARG A 92 -8.77 18.21 10.38
C ARG A 92 -10.26 18.50 10.24
N GLY A 93 -10.73 19.63 10.77
CA GLY A 93 -12.11 20.09 10.63
C GLY A 93 -12.49 20.35 9.17
N LYS A 94 -11.63 21.06 8.43
CA LYS A 94 -11.82 21.31 7.00
C LYS A 94 -11.84 20.01 6.19
N LEU A 95 -10.94 19.07 6.48
CA LEU A 95 -10.88 17.77 5.80
C LEU A 95 -12.16 16.95 6.02
N ASN A 96 -12.63 16.86 7.26
CA ASN A 96 -13.85 16.13 7.59
C ASN A 96 -15.09 16.75 6.93
N ALA A 97 -15.17 18.08 6.85
CA ALA A 97 -16.26 18.79 6.19
C ALA A 97 -16.29 18.56 4.67
N ILE A 98 -15.13 18.30 4.06
CA ILE A 98 -15.03 17.93 2.63
C ILE A 98 -15.42 16.46 2.45
N LEU A 99 -14.89 15.58 3.29
CA LEU A 99 -15.18 14.14 3.22
C LEU A 99 -16.68 13.85 3.44
N SER A 100 -17.34 14.57 4.35
CA SER A 100 -18.79 14.44 4.60
C SER A 100 -19.69 14.94 3.46
N ARG A 101 -19.12 15.55 2.42
CA ARG A 101 -19.86 15.96 1.20
C ARG A 101 -19.71 14.95 0.07
N VAL A 102 -18.81 13.99 0.21
CA VAL A 102 -18.45 13.00 -0.82
C VAL A 102 -18.97 11.60 -0.46
N THR A 103 -19.23 11.33 0.82
CA THR A 103 -20.00 10.18 1.33
C THR A 103 -21.44 10.57 1.61
#